data_AF-A0A1B6LUM2-F1
#
_entry.id   AF-A0A1B6LUM2-F1
#
_cell.length_a   1.000
_cell.length_b   1.000
_cell.length_c   1.000
_cell.angle_alpha   90.00
_cell.angle_beta   90.00
_cell.angle_gamma   90.00
#
_symmetry.space_group_name_H-M   'P 1'
#
loop_
_entity.id
_entity.type
_entity.pdbx_description
1 polymer ?
#
loop_
_entity_poly.entity_id
_entity_poly.type
_entity_poly.pdbx_seq_one_letter_code
_entity_poly.pdbx_strand_id
1 'polypeptide(L)'
;MSKSKELQLPISRIRTIMKSSPDVENISQDALYLITRATELFIQYLARESYKLCETKELDYKQLAEVVQTSDNMMFLREILPRKITVKEYKSIMEKKKENKDEDEDSD
;
A
#
# COMPACT_ATOMS: atom_id res chain seq x y z
N MET A 1 28.05 -19.63 -4.16
CA MET A 1 27.07 -20.65 -4.60
C MET A 1 25.69 -20.02 -4.59
N SER A 2 25.06 -19.93 -5.77
CA SER A 2 23.74 -19.32 -5.97
C SER A 2 22.69 -20.11 -5.20
N LYS A 3 21.99 -19.49 -4.24
CA LYS A 3 20.83 -20.13 -3.57
C LYS A 3 19.77 -20.40 -4.64
N SER A 4 19.44 -21.67 -4.81
CA SER A 4 18.44 -22.17 -5.74
C SER A 4 17.11 -21.43 -5.65
N LYS A 5 16.41 -21.38 -6.80
CA LYS A 5 15.13 -20.72 -7.10
C LYS A 5 13.94 -21.23 -6.28
N GLU A 6 14.02 -21.18 -4.95
CA GLU A 6 12.94 -21.58 -4.07
C GLU A 6 12.08 -20.35 -3.71
N LEU A 7 10.78 -20.49 -3.94
CA LEU A 7 9.78 -19.53 -3.48
C LEU A 7 9.82 -19.47 -1.96
N GLN A 8 9.95 -18.27 -1.41
CA GLN A 8 9.94 -18.01 0.03
C GLN A 8 8.52 -17.89 0.56
N LEU A 9 7.58 -17.44 -0.28
CA LEU A 9 6.17 -17.37 0.08
C LEU A 9 5.47 -18.73 -0.10
N PRO A 10 4.56 -19.10 0.81
CA PRO A 10 3.81 -20.35 0.71
C PRO A 10 2.83 -20.30 -0.46
N ILE A 11 3.10 -21.10 -1.49
CA ILE A 11 2.32 -21.20 -2.73
C ILE A 11 0.83 -21.47 -2.47
N SER A 12 0.51 -22.32 -1.47
CA SER A 12 -0.87 -22.64 -1.10
C SER A 12 -1.66 -21.40 -0.67
N ARG A 13 -1.03 -20.50 0.10
CA ARG A 13 -1.65 -19.26 0.56
C ARG A 13 -1.89 -18.30 -0.60
N ILE A 14 -0.92 -18.17 -1.51
CA ILE A 14 -1.06 -17.36 -2.72
C ILE A 14 -2.24 -17.87 -3.57
N ARG A 15 -2.34 -19.19 -3.77
CA ARG A 15 -3.47 -19.81 -4.48
C ARG A 15 -4.80 -19.48 -3.83
N THR A 16 -4.91 -19.57 -2.50
CA THR A 16 -6.14 -19.23 -1.77
C THR A 16 -6.53 -17.77 -1.96
N ILE A 17 -5.57 -16.84 -1.93
CA ILE A 17 -5.82 -15.41 -2.16
C ILE A 17 -6.26 -15.17 -3.62
N MET A 18 -5.60 -15.79 -4.60
CA MET A 18 -6.02 -15.66 -6.00
C MET A 18 -7.46 -16.17 -6.22
N LYS A 19 -7.84 -17.28 -5.58
CA LYS A 19 -9.20 -17.84 -5.63
C LYS A 19 -10.25 -17.10 -4.81
N SER A 20 -9.88 -16.09 -4.02
CA SER A 20 -10.88 -15.26 -3.34
C SER A 20 -11.56 -14.26 -4.27
N SER A 21 -11.03 -14.07 -5.48
CA SER A 21 -11.71 -13.32 -6.53
C SER A 21 -12.79 -14.20 -7.18
N PRO A 22 -14.04 -13.69 -7.33
CA PRO A 22 -15.17 -14.48 -7.83
C PRO A 22 -14.97 -14.99 -9.26
N ASP A 23 -14.11 -14.34 -10.06
CA ASP A 23 -13.91 -14.64 -11.48
C ASP A 23 -12.75 -15.64 -11.72
N VAL A 24 -12.11 -16.16 -10.66
CA VAL A 24 -10.92 -17.02 -10.76
C VAL A 24 -11.27 -18.48 -10.42
N GLU A 25 -11.56 -19.29 -11.43
CA GLU A 25 -11.85 -20.72 -11.26
C GLU A 25 -10.58 -21.59 -11.24
N ASN A 26 -9.80 -21.51 -12.33
CA ASN A 26 -8.65 -22.35 -12.60
C ASN A 26 -7.36 -21.50 -12.68
N ILE A 27 -6.32 -21.96 -11.99
CA ILE A 27 -5.00 -21.29 -11.95
C ILE A 27 -3.95 -22.30 -12.38
N SER A 28 -3.22 -22.00 -13.46
CA SER A 28 -2.10 -22.84 -13.91
C SER A 28 -0.93 -22.78 -12.93
N GLN A 29 -0.08 -23.82 -12.93
CA GLN A 29 1.10 -23.84 -12.04
C GLN A 29 2.10 -22.74 -12.38
N ASP A 30 2.28 -22.43 -13.67
CA ASP A 30 3.19 -21.38 -14.13
C ASP A 30 2.73 -19.99 -13.70
N ALA A 31 1.42 -19.70 -13.82
CA ALA A 31 0.85 -18.45 -13.34
C ALA A 31 1.01 -18.32 -11.82
N LEU A 32 0.76 -19.41 -11.09
CA LEU A 32 0.91 -19.42 -9.64
C LEU A 32 2.36 -19.18 -9.22
N TYR A 33 3.33 -19.81 -9.90
CA TYR A 33 4.76 -19.59 -9.65
C TYR A 33 5.16 -18.13 -9.93
N LEU A 34 4.73 -17.59 -11.08
CA LEU A 34 5.04 -16.22 -11.49
C LEU A 34 4.48 -15.19 -10.51
N ILE A 35 3.21 -15.33 -10.11
CA ILE A 35 2.58 -14.42 -9.14
C ILE A 35 3.26 -14.52 -7.77
N THR A 36 3.68 -15.72 -7.36
CA THR A 36 4.42 -15.89 -6.09
C THR A 36 5.74 -15.12 -6.13
N ARG A 37 6.52 -15.24 -7.23
CA ARG A 37 7.75 -14.45 -7.42
C ARG A 37 7.49 -12.96 -7.50
N ALA A 38 6.46 -12.54 -8.24
CA ALA A 38 6.11 -11.13 -8.38
C ALA A 38 5.73 -10.53 -7.02
N THR A 39 4.99 -11.26 -6.18
CA THR A 39 4.62 -10.83 -4.83
C THR A 39 5.85 -10.65 -3.94
N GLU A 40 6.82 -11.57 -3.99
CA GLU A 40 8.08 -11.44 -3.25
C GLU A 40 8.87 -10.20 -3.67
N LEU A 41 8.98 -9.96 -4.98
CA LEU A 41 9.66 -8.79 -5.52
C LEU A 41 8.93 -7.51 -5.15
N PHE A 42 7.60 -7.52 -5.18
CA PHE A 42 6.76 -6.39 -4.80
C PHE A 42 6.97 -6.01 -3.33
N ILE A 43 6.96 -6.99 -2.40
CA ILE A 43 7.21 -6.74 -0.98
C ILE A 43 8.60 -6.14 -0.77
N GLN A 44 9.63 -6.70 -1.42
CA GLN A 44 10.99 -6.16 -1.34
C GLN A 44 11.08 -4.74 -1.90
N TYR A 45 10.42 -4.47 -3.03
CA TYR A 45 10.37 -3.16 -3.65
C TYR A 45 9.72 -2.14 -2.73
N LEU A 46 8.51 -2.42 -2.24
CA LEU A 46 7.77 -1.52 -1.35
C LEU A 46 8.56 -1.23 -0.07
N ALA A 47 9.16 -2.25 0.53
CA ALA A 47 10.00 -2.08 1.72
C ALA A 47 11.23 -1.20 1.45
N ARG A 48 11.92 -1.42 0.32
CA ARG A 48 13.10 -0.62 -0.06
C ARG A 48 12.73 0.83 -0.37
N GLU A 49 11.69 1.07 -1.16
CA GLU A 49 11.26 2.44 -1.49
C GLU A 49 10.82 3.18 -0.23
N SER A 50 10.09 2.53 0.66
CA SER A 50 9.66 3.15 1.93
C SER A 50 10.85 3.43 2.85
N TYR A 51 11.82 2.51 2.91
CA TYR A 51 13.01 2.68 3.73
C TYR A 51 13.90 3.86 3.28
N LYS A 52 13.87 4.25 2.00
CA LYS A 52 14.59 5.47 1.54
C LYS A 52 14.09 6.75 2.20
N LEU A 53 12.85 6.76 2.70
CA LEU A 53 12.25 7.88 3.42
C LEU A 53 12.52 7.82 4.94
N CYS A 54 13.15 6.75 5.44
CA CYS A 54 13.49 6.63 6.84
C CYS A 54 14.76 7.43 7.17
N GLU A 55 14.70 8.24 8.22
CA GLU A 55 15.88 8.88 8.81
C GLU A 55 16.56 7.95 9.83
N THR A 56 15.80 7.00 10.39
CA THR A 56 16.26 5.99 11.33
C THR A 56 16.48 4.64 10.62
N LYS A 57 16.96 3.65 11.38
CA LYS A 57 17.10 2.27 10.88
C LYS A 57 15.81 1.45 10.96
N GLU A 58 14.70 2.07 11.31
CA GLU A 58 13.41 1.41 11.51
C GLU A 58 12.41 1.91 10.46
N LEU A 59 11.63 0.97 9.91
CA LEU A 59 10.60 1.27 8.93
C LEU A 59 9.25 1.35 9.64
N ASP A 60 8.64 2.54 9.63
CA ASP A 60 7.32 2.75 10.20
C ASP A 60 6.22 2.82 9.12
N TYR A 61 4.98 2.74 9.58
CA TYR A 61 3.79 2.87 8.74
C TYR A 61 3.77 4.19 7.95
N LYS A 62 4.29 5.28 8.53
CA LYS A 62 4.26 6.62 7.91
C LYS A 62 4.99 6.61 6.56
N GLN A 63 6.15 5.97 6.47
CA GLN A 63 6.92 5.90 5.23
C GLN A 63 6.22 5.03 4.18
N LEU A 64 5.64 3.89 4.60
CA LEU A 64 4.84 3.04 3.69
C LEU A 64 3.66 3.80 3.11
N ALA A 65 2.89 4.49 3.95
CA ALA A 65 1.78 5.31 3.50
C ALA A 65 2.27 6.44 2.58
N GLU A 66 3.40 7.07 2.87
CA GLU A 66 3.92 8.15 2.04
C GLU A 66 4.26 7.70 0.61
N VAL A 67 4.98 6.59 0.46
CA VAL A 67 5.32 6.05 -0.87
C VAL A 67 4.06 5.67 -1.64
N VAL A 68 3.10 5.02 -0.98
CA VAL A 68 1.84 4.60 -1.62
C VAL A 68 0.99 5.78 -2.08
N GLN A 69 0.92 6.85 -1.28
CA GLN A 69 0.11 8.02 -1.63
C GLN A 69 0.76 8.88 -2.74
N THR A 70 2.08 8.83 -2.89
CA THR A 70 2.83 9.66 -3.86
C THR A 70 3.14 8.96 -5.16
N SER A 71 3.19 7.62 -5.19
CA SER A 71 3.56 6.86 -6.39
C SER A 71 2.33 6.43 -7.20
N ASP A 72 2.32 6.71 -8.51
CA ASP A 72 1.19 6.34 -9.38
C ASP A 72 1.06 4.82 -9.57
N ASN A 73 2.18 4.11 -9.64
CA ASN A 73 2.19 2.65 -9.72
C ASN A 73 1.73 1.95 -8.41
N MET A 74 1.43 2.71 -7.36
CA MET A 74 0.89 2.22 -6.08
C MET A 74 -0.55 2.68 -5.83
N MET A 75 -1.23 3.27 -6.82
CA MET A 75 -2.61 3.75 -6.69
C MET A 75 -3.58 2.70 -6.12
N PHE A 76 -3.41 1.43 -6.49
CA PHE A 76 -4.24 0.33 -6.01
C PHE A 76 -4.17 0.10 -4.49
N LEU A 77 -3.18 0.65 -3.79
CA LEU A 77 -3.02 0.54 -2.33
C LEU A 77 -3.47 1.78 -1.56
N ARG A 78 -3.85 2.87 -2.21
CA ARG A 78 -4.11 4.15 -1.52
C ARG A 78 -5.24 4.06 -0.49
N GLU A 79 -6.27 3.28 -0.78
CA GLU A 79 -7.39 3.05 0.14
C GLU A 79 -7.03 2.09 1.28
N ILE A 80 -6.06 1.20 1.06
CA ILE A 80 -5.59 0.21 2.04
C ILE A 80 -4.57 0.83 3.01
N LEU A 81 -3.75 1.78 2.54
CA LEU A 81 -2.69 2.43 3.30
C LEU A 81 -2.85 3.97 3.30
N PRO A 82 -3.89 4.50 3.97
CA PRO A 82 -4.10 5.94 4.08
C PRO A 82 -3.06 6.62 4.99
N ARG A 83 -2.79 7.91 4.76
CA ARG A 83 -2.03 8.73 5.73
C ARG A 83 -2.84 8.86 7.01
N LYS A 84 -2.23 8.50 8.15
CA LYS A 84 -2.85 8.70 9.46
C LYS A 84 -2.82 10.19 9.81
N ILE A 85 -3.94 10.67 10.33
CA ILE A 85 -4.05 11.98 10.96
C ILE A 85 -4.47 11.77 12.42
N THR A 86 -4.00 12.65 13.29
CA THR A 86 -4.39 12.71 14.69
C THR A 86 -5.77 13.36 14.82
N VAL A 87 -6.46 13.07 15.93
CA VAL A 87 -7.75 13.73 16.25
C VAL A 87 -7.60 15.24 16.32
N LYS A 88 -6.44 15.74 16.80
CA LYS A 88 -6.14 17.17 16.84
C LYS A 88 -6.08 17.76 15.43
N GLU A 89 -5.32 17.14 14.52
CA GLU A 89 -5.24 17.59 13.13
C GLU A 89 -6.60 17.54 12.44
N TYR A 90 -7.38 16.47 12.67
CA TYR A 90 -8.74 16.37 12.14
C TYR A 90 -9.63 17.52 12.61
N LYS A 91 -9.62 17.85 13.91
CA LYS A 91 -10.38 18.99 14.45
C LYS A 91 -9.98 20.30 13.78
N SER A 92 -8.68 20.56 13.65
CA SER A 92 -8.18 21.76 12.98
C SER A 92 -8.54 21.82 11.49
N ILE A 93 -8.55 20.67 10.79
CA ILE A 93 -9.00 20.59 9.39
C ILE A 93 -10.50 20.92 9.30
N MET A 94 -11.31 20.46 10.26
CA MET A 94 -12.76 20.72 10.28
C MET A 94 -13.09 22.17 10.64
N GLU A 95 -12.36 22.78 11.57
CA GLU A 95 -12.49 24.21 11.91
C GLU A 95 -12.18 25.08 10.69
N LYS A 96 -11.03 24.87 10.04
CA LYS A 96 -10.65 25.61 8.83
C LYS A 96 -11.62 25.41 7.66
N LYS A 97 -12.18 24.21 7.50
CA LYS A 97 -13.21 23.96 6.49
C LYS A 97 -14.51 24.72 6.76
N LYS A 98 -14.83 24.96 8.04
CA LYS A 98 -16.00 25.74 8.43
C LYS A 98 -15.76 27.23 8.17
N GLU A 99 -14.62 27.75 8.58
CA GLU A 99 -14.22 29.16 8.35
C GLU A 99 -14.25 29.51 6.85
N ASN A 100 -13.63 28.69 5.99
CA ASN A 100 -13.67 28.93 4.54
C ASN A 100 -15.09 28.90 3.96
N LYS A 101 -16.00 28.09 4.52
CA LYS A 101 -17.38 27.98 4.04
C LYS A 101 -18.22 29.18 4.46
N ASP A 102 -17.99 29.69 5.67
CA ASP A 102 -18.64 30.89 6.17
C ASP A 102 -18.14 32.14 5.41
N GLU A 103 -16.85 32.19 5.02
CA GLU A 103 -16.28 33.25 4.16
C GLU A 103 -16.85 33.25 2.72
N ASP A 104 -17.07 32.07 2.12
CA ASP A 104 -17.67 31.96 0.78
C ASP A 104 -19.16 32.38 0.78
N GLU A 105 -19.92 32.09 1.86
CA GLU A 105 -21.34 32.45 2.01
C GLU A 105 -21.58 33.94 2.29
N ASP A 106 -20.63 34.65 2.92
CA ASP A 106 -20.71 36.09 3.19
C ASP A 106 -20.20 36.96 2.01
N SER A 107 -19.76 36.35 0.90
CA SER A 107 -19.21 37.04 -0.28
C SER A 107 -20.18 37.21 -1.48
N ASP A 108 -21.41 36.69 -1.37
CA ASP A 108 -22.55 36.89 -2.31
C ASP A 108 -23.59 37.88 -1.75
#